data_AF-A0A165DC98-F1
#
_entry.id   AF-A0A165DC98-F1
#
_cell.length_a   1.000
_cell.length_b   1.000
_cell.length_c   1.000
_cell.angle_alpha   90.00
_cell.angle_beta   90.00
_cell.angle_gamma   90.00
#
_symmetry.space_group_name_H-M   'P 1'
#
loop_
_entity.id
_entity.type
_entity.pdbx_description
1 polymer ?
#
loop_
_entity_poly.entity_id
_entity_poly.type
_entity_poly.pdbx_seq_one_letter_code
_entity_poly.pdbx_strand_id
1 'polypeptide(L)'
;MATLTTSGTDNVGCVQRLNNYYQDKRIDVTKIKYVVTSNANDSAHTATLTLENYNPVKTYTGNGASKRAAREEAAKKALTALGVSTTST
;
A
#
# COMPACT_ATOMS: atom_id res chain seq x y z
N MET A 1 -21.32 21.62 16.82
CA MET A 1 -20.95 20.95 15.56
C MET A 1 -19.51 20.49 15.71
N ALA A 2 -19.28 19.19 15.86
CA ALA A 2 -17.93 18.66 16.06
C ALA A 2 -17.23 18.53 14.71
N THR A 3 -16.30 19.44 14.42
CA THR A 3 -15.35 19.30 13.32
C THR A 3 -14.36 18.18 13.69
N LEU A 4 -14.55 17.00 13.08
CA LEU A 4 -13.58 15.92 13.11
C LEU A 4 -12.33 16.34 12.35
N THR A 5 -11.36 16.92 13.05
CA THR A 5 -9.99 17.05 12.55
C THR A 5 -9.31 15.68 12.69
N THR A 6 -9.62 14.75 11.77
CA THR A 6 -8.88 13.48 11.67
C THR A 6 -7.63 13.70 10.83
N SER A 7 -6.71 14.51 11.36
CA SER A 7 -5.35 14.62 10.85
C SER A 7 -4.61 13.33 11.20
N GLY A 8 -4.72 12.27 10.38
CA GLY A 8 -4.00 11.03 10.67
C GLY A 8 -4.21 9.82 9.76
N THR A 9 -4.94 9.91 8.64
CA THR A 9 -5.32 8.66 7.91
C THR A 9 -5.42 8.82 6.39
N ASP A 10 -4.44 9.46 5.75
CA ASP A 10 -4.42 9.60 4.27
C ASP A 10 -4.14 8.29 3.51
N ASN A 11 -3.84 7.18 4.21
CA ASN A 11 -3.47 5.92 3.56
C ASN A 11 -4.54 4.81 3.64
N VAL A 12 -5.69 5.09 4.27
CA VAL A 12 -6.70 4.06 4.50
C VAL A 12 -7.28 3.57 3.18
N GLY A 13 -7.10 2.28 2.88
CA GLY A 13 -7.66 1.64 1.70
C GLY A 13 -6.77 1.65 0.45
N CYS A 14 -5.51 2.09 0.54
CA CYS A 14 -4.56 2.01 -0.58
C CYS A 14 -4.35 0.56 -1.06
N VAL A 15 -4.28 -0.41 -0.15
CA VAL A 15 -4.18 -1.85 -0.49
C VAL A 15 -5.39 -2.29 -1.31
N GLN A 16 -6.59 -1.90 -0.91
CA GLN A 16 -7.83 -2.27 -1.60
C GLN A 16 -7.95 -1.59 -2.97
N ARG A 17 -7.56 -0.31 -3.06
CA ARG A 17 -7.48 0.41 -4.35
C ARG A 17 -6.49 -0.25 -5.31
N LEU A 18 -5.33 -0.66 -4.83
CA LEU A 18 -4.36 -1.38 -5.67
C LEU A 18 -4.94 -2.71 -6.16
N ASN A 19 -5.64 -3.44 -5.30
CA ASN A 19 -6.31 -4.68 -5.68
C ASN A 19 -7.38 -4.42 -6.75
N ASN A 20 -8.20 -3.38 -6.59
CA ASN A 20 -9.23 -3.00 -7.55
C ASN A 20 -8.62 -2.56 -8.89
N TYR A 21 -7.52 -1.81 -8.87
CA TYR A 21 -6.79 -1.42 -10.08
C TYR A 21 -6.29 -2.64 -10.87
N TYR A 22 -5.75 -3.64 -10.18
CA TYR A 22 -5.30 -4.88 -10.82
C TYR A 22 -6.47 -5.65 -11.44
N GLN A 23 -7.59 -5.76 -10.72
CA GLN A 23 -8.81 -6.38 -11.24
C GLN A 23 -9.37 -5.64 -12.47
N ASP A 24 -9.41 -4.30 -12.45
CA ASP A 24 -9.84 -3.46 -13.58
C ASP A 24 -8.97 -3.67 -14.81
N LYS A 25 -7.64 -3.70 -14.61
CA LYS A 25 -6.67 -3.99 -15.67
C LYS A 25 -6.65 -5.45 -16.12
N ARG A 26 -7.52 -6.31 -15.57
CA ARG A 26 -7.54 -7.77 -15.80
C ARG A 26 -6.19 -8.43 -15.49
N ILE A 27 -5.42 -7.85 -14.57
CA ILE A 27 -4.17 -8.42 -14.07
C ILE A 27 -4.48 -9.26 -12.85
N ASP A 28 -3.90 -10.45 -12.79
CA ASP A 28 -4.10 -11.34 -11.66
C ASP A 28 -3.54 -10.73 -10.37
N VAL A 29 -4.41 -10.58 -9.36
CA VAL A 29 -4.07 -9.97 -8.07
C VAL A 29 -3.06 -10.80 -7.28
N THR A 30 -2.89 -12.09 -7.63
CA THR A 30 -1.85 -12.95 -7.04
C THR A 30 -0.43 -12.50 -7.39
N LYS A 31 -0.28 -11.66 -8.42
CA LYS A 31 0.98 -11.00 -8.81
C LYS A 31 1.38 -9.86 -7.87
N ILE A 32 0.52 -9.48 -6.93
CA ILE A 32 0.83 -8.52 -5.86
C ILE A 32 1.22 -9.33 -4.61
N LYS A 33 2.51 -9.35 -4.27
CA LYS A 33 3.02 -9.99 -3.04
C LYS A 33 3.31 -8.96 -1.97
N TYR A 34 2.91 -9.23 -0.75
CA TYR A 34 3.23 -8.41 0.42
C TYR A 34 4.04 -9.23 1.42
N VAL A 35 5.22 -8.74 1.76
CA VAL A 35 6.05 -9.25 2.85
C VAL A 35 6.09 -8.19 3.93
N VAL A 36 5.78 -8.53 5.18
CA VAL A 36 5.85 -7.59 6.30
C VAL A 36 6.84 -8.11 7.32
N THR A 37 7.81 -7.29 7.68
CA THR A 37 8.81 -7.54 8.71
C THR A 37 8.62 -6.53 9.84
N SER A 38 8.53 -6.99 11.08
CA SER A 38 8.61 -6.13 12.26
C SER A 38 10.02 -6.13 12.83
N ASN A 39 10.39 -5.04 13.52
CA ASN A 39 11.61 -5.02 14.32
C ASN A 39 11.43 -5.86 15.60
N ALA A 40 12.54 -6.19 16.28
CA ALA A 40 12.54 -7.04 17.47
C ALA A 40 11.62 -6.55 18.61
N ASN A 41 11.32 -5.25 18.64
CA ASN A 41 10.46 -4.63 19.66
C ASN A 41 9.03 -4.35 19.17
N ASP A 42 8.65 -4.85 17.99
CA ASP A 42 7.36 -4.61 17.30
C ASP A 42 6.94 -3.12 17.19
N SER A 43 7.87 -2.20 17.44
CA SER A 43 7.63 -0.75 17.46
C SER A 43 7.65 -0.13 16.06
N ALA A 44 8.22 -0.86 15.09
CA ALA A 44 8.25 -0.43 13.70
C ALA A 44 8.04 -1.62 12.76
N HIS A 45 7.23 -1.40 11.73
CA HIS A 45 6.87 -2.38 10.73
C HIS A 45 7.28 -1.88 9.34
N THR A 46 7.88 -2.77 8.56
CA THR A 46 8.24 -2.52 7.17
C THR A 46 7.51 -3.52 6.30
N ALA A 47 6.77 -3.04 5.31
CA ALA A 47 6.10 -3.86 4.32
C ALA A 47 6.75 -3.65 2.96
N THR A 48 7.14 -4.74 2.32
CA THR A 48 7.64 -4.78 0.95
C THR A 48 6.57 -5.36 0.05
N LEU A 49 6.13 -4.57 -0.92
CA LEU A 49 5.16 -4.92 -1.93
C LEU A 49 5.89 -5.23 -3.23
N THR A 50 5.71 -6.43 -3.79
CA THR A 50 6.31 -6.85 -5.05
C THR A 50 5.21 -7.00 -6.11
N LEU A 51 5.41 -6.36 -7.26
CA LEU A 51 4.58 -6.47 -8.45
C LEU A 51 5.29 -7.36 -9.46
N GLU A 52 4.89 -8.63 -9.51
CA GLU A 52 5.45 -9.64 -10.41
C GLU A 52 4.98 -9.48 -11.87
N ASN A 53 4.06 -8.55 -12.13
CA ASN A 53 3.56 -8.26 -13.47
C ASN A 53 4.51 -7.36 -14.30
N TYR A 54 5.61 -6.87 -13.71
CA TYR A 54 6.61 -6.05 -14.40
C TYR A 54 7.85 -6.89 -14.73
N ASN A 55 8.54 -6.56 -15.84
CA ASN A 55 9.84 -7.12 -16.19
C ASN A 55 10.89 -5.99 -16.32
N PRO A 56 11.85 -5.85 -15.39
CA PRO A 56 12.00 -6.63 -14.16
C PRO A 56 10.88 -6.33 -13.14
N VAL A 57 10.69 -7.25 -12.18
CA VAL A 57 9.68 -7.09 -11.12
C VAL A 57 9.89 -5.79 -10.36
N LYS A 58 8.80 -5.11 -9.97
CA LYS A 58 8.88 -3.85 -9.24
C LYS A 58 8.58 -4.05 -7.76
N THR A 59 9.41 -3.49 -6.90
CA THR A 59 9.25 -3.58 -5.44
C THR A 59 9.08 -2.21 -4.81
N TYR A 60 8.17 -2.09 -3.84
CA TYR A 60 7.87 -0.85 -3.12
C TYR A 60 7.86 -1.13 -1.62
N THR A 61 8.62 -0.34 -0.87
CA THR A 61 8.75 -0.50 0.57
C THR A 61 8.04 0.62 1.31
N GLY A 62 7.14 0.25 2.23
CA GLY A 62 6.42 1.15 3.12
C GLY A 62 6.75 0.88 4.58
N ASN A 63 6.79 1.92 5.40
CA ASN A 63 7.08 1.85 6.82
C ASN A 63 5.87 2.36 7.61
N GLY A 64 5.59 1.76 8.76
CA GLY A 64 4.49 2.22 9.61
C GLY A 64 4.59 1.71 11.04
N ALA A 65 3.80 2.31 11.92
CA ALA A 65 3.71 1.90 13.32
C ALA A 65 3.06 0.52 13.48
N SER A 66 2.27 0.07 12.49
CA SER A 66 1.62 -1.26 12.49
C SER A 66 1.78 -1.96 11.15
N LYS A 67 1.63 -3.29 11.13
CA LYS A 67 1.61 -4.11 9.90
C LYS A 67 0.67 -3.55 8.83
N ARG A 68 -0.50 -3.07 9.24
CA ARG A 68 -1.49 -2.44 8.36
C ARG A 68 -0.96 -1.13 7.77
N ALA A 69 -0.49 -0.21 8.60
CA ALA A 69 0.05 1.07 8.16
C ALA A 69 1.22 0.91 7.18
N ALA A 70 2.13 -0.03 7.46
CA ALA A 70 3.25 -0.33 6.57
C ALA A 70 2.78 -0.83 5.19
N ARG A 71 1.78 -1.72 5.14
CA ARG A 71 1.18 -2.20 3.88
C ARG A 71 0.50 -1.08 3.10
N GLU A 72 -0.22 -0.20 3.80
CA GLU A 72 -0.92 0.92 3.17
C GLU A 72 0.07 1.92 2.56
N GLU A 73 1.18 2.21 3.23
CA GLU A 73 2.28 3.01 2.69
C GLU A 73 2.94 2.36 1.46
N ALA A 74 3.20 1.05 1.51
CA ALA A 74 3.77 0.33 0.37
C ALA A 74 2.82 0.34 -0.84
N ALA A 75 1.52 0.13 -0.59
CA ALA A 75 0.48 0.18 -1.61
C ALA A 75 0.30 1.60 -2.18
N LYS A 76 0.39 2.65 -1.36
CA LYS A 76 0.35 4.04 -1.83
C LYS A 76 1.49 4.33 -2.80
N LYS A 77 2.73 3.98 -2.44
CA LYS A 77 3.88 4.13 -3.35
C LYS A 77 3.69 3.39 -4.66
N ALA A 78 3.16 2.16 -4.61
CA ALA A 78 2.82 1.40 -5.80
C ALA A 78 1.76 2.12 -6.65
N LEU A 79 0.66 2.57 -6.05
CA LEU A 79 -0.40 3.32 -6.75
C LEU A 79 0.13 4.61 -7.39
N THR A 80 0.93 5.40 -6.67
CA THR A 80 1.58 6.60 -7.21
C THR A 80 2.49 6.27 -8.39
N ALA A 81 3.29 5.20 -8.30
CA ALA A 81 4.15 4.76 -9.39
C ALA A 81 3.38 4.21 -10.61
N LEU A 82 2.14 3.74 -10.39
CA LEU A 82 1.19 3.36 -11.43
C LEU A 82 0.43 4.55 -12.02
N GLY A 83 0.64 5.76 -11.50
CA GLY A 83 -0.12 6.97 -11.89
C GLY A 83 -1.56 6.96 -11.41
N VAL A 84 -1.90 6.14 -10.42
CA VAL A 84 -3.24 6.08 -9.83
C VAL A 84 -3.32 7.06 -8.68
N SER A 85 -4.07 8.14 -8.86
CA SER A 85 -4.30 9.16 -7.83
C SER A 85 -4.96 8.53 -6.60
N THR A 86 -4.30 8.66 -5.44
CA THR A 86 -4.88 8.26 -4.14
C THR A 86 -5.83 9.33 -3.57
N THR A 87 -5.97 10.46 -4.24
CA THR A 87 -6.92 11.53 -3.89
C THR A 87 -8.33 11.18 -4.37
N SER A 88 -9.20 10.77 -3.45
CA SER A 88 -10.64 10.86 -3.68
C SER A 88 -10.99 12.35 -3.84
N THR A 89 -11.58 12.71 -4.98
CA THR A 89 -12.32 13.98 -5.11
C THR A 89 -13.66 13.84 -4.41
#